data_AF-A0ABD1B5M5-F1
#
_entry.id   AF-A0ABD1B5M5-F1
#
_cell.length_a   1.000
_cell.length_b   1.000
_cell.length_c   1.000
_cell.angle_alpha   90.00
_cell.angle_beta   90.00
_cell.angle_gamma   90.00
#
_symmetry.space_group_name_H-M   'P 1'
#
loop_
_entity.id
_entity.type
_entity.pdbx_description
1 polymer ?
#
loop_
_entity_poly.entity_id
_entity_poly.type
_entity_poly.pdbx_seq_one_letter_code
_entity_poly.pdbx_strand_id
1 'polypeptide(L)'
;MSGEHDEGMLRMVLLRIMKDEKEFKSLKMETESCSICLENFSGSNSKPTRMTCSHVFHAPCLVEWLYRKKSCPLCRTELYDR
;
A
#
# COMPACT_ATOMS: atom_id res chain seq x y z
N MET A 1 28.20 -31.40 11.71
CA MET A 1 27.64 -31.58 10.35
C MET A 1 26.42 -30.69 10.28
N SER A 2 26.63 -29.50 9.74
CA SER A 2 25.65 -28.42 9.66
C SER A 2 24.92 -28.53 8.33
N GLY A 3 23.61 -28.24 8.30
CA GLY A 3 23.00 -27.69 7.09
C GLY A 3 21.88 -28.47 6.41
N GLU A 4 21.04 -29.22 7.13
CA GLU A 4 19.80 -29.75 6.54
C GLU A 4 18.64 -29.53 7.50
N HIS A 5 18.06 -28.32 7.53
CA HIS A 5 16.70 -28.04 8.03
C HIS A 5 16.49 -26.51 8.04
N ASP A 6 16.12 -25.93 6.89
CA ASP A 6 15.58 -24.55 6.90
C ASP A 6 14.46 -24.36 5.87
N GLU A 7 14.40 -25.21 4.83
CA GLU A 7 13.32 -25.18 3.84
C GLU A 7 12.01 -25.85 4.32
N GLY A 8 12.04 -26.58 5.45
CA GLY A 8 10.86 -27.21 6.05
C GLY A 8 10.05 -26.27 6.93
N MET A 9 10.73 -25.31 7.59
CA MET A 9 10.10 -24.35 8.50
C MET A 9 9.40 -23.25 7.70
N LEU A 10 10.02 -22.77 6.62
CA LEU A 10 9.41 -21.82 5.67
C LEU A 10 8.14 -22.42 5.03
N ARG A 11 8.17 -23.69 4.61
CA ARG A 11 7.00 -24.41 4.09
C ARG A 11 5.89 -24.57 5.14
N MET A 12 6.24 -24.83 6.40
CA MET A 12 5.29 -24.99 7.52
C MET A 12 4.65 -23.66 7.95
N VAL A 13 5.38 -22.55 7.82
CA VAL A 13 4.85 -21.20 8.05
C VAL A 13 3.91 -20.80 6.91
N LEU A 14 4.31 -21.05 5.65
CA LEU A 14 3.47 -20.82 4.46
C LEU A 14 2.17 -21.68 4.47
N LEU A 15 2.25 -22.95 4.84
CA LEU A 15 1.07 -23.84 4.92
C LEU A 15 0.11 -23.49 6.07
N ARG A 16 0.59 -22.87 7.15
CA ARG A 16 -0.28 -22.33 8.22
C ARG A 16 -0.94 -21.01 7.82
N ILE A 17 -0.31 -20.22 6.94
CA ILE A 17 -0.86 -18.96 6.40
C ILE A 17 -1.96 -19.21 5.35
N MET A 18 -1.94 -20.34 4.64
CA MET A 18 -2.87 -20.64 3.52
C MET A 18 -4.09 -21.50 3.88
N LYS A 19 -4.33 -21.83 5.16
CA LYS A 19 -5.50 -22.64 5.57
C LYS A 19 -6.76 -21.83 5.91
N ASP A 20 -6.68 -20.51 5.78
CA ASP A 20 -7.81 -19.60 5.88
C ASP A 20 -7.66 -18.65 4.69
N GLU A 21 -8.57 -18.70 3.71
CA GLU A 21 -8.61 -17.78 2.55
C GLU A 21 -8.71 -16.28 2.96
N LYS A 22 -8.72 -16.01 4.27
CA LYS A 22 -8.88 -14.71 4.91
C LYS A 22 -7.57 -14.04 5.32
N GLU A 23 -6.44 -14.77 5.44
CA GLU A 23 -5.20 -14.27 6.06
C GLU A 23 -4.02 -14.05 5.09
N PHE A 24 -4.21 -14.18 3.77
CA PHE A 24 -3.22 -13.71 2.78
C PHE A 24 -3.30 -12.18 2.53
N LYS A 25 -4.21 -11.49 3.23
CA LYS A 25 -4.47 -10.06 3.06
C LYS A 25 -3.49 -9.14 3.81
N SER A 26 -2.62 -9.68 4.66
CA SER A 26 -1.76 -8.87 5.55
C SER A 26 -0.39 -8.47 4.99
N LEU A 27 -0.04 -8.84 3.74
CA LEU A 27 1.12 -8.30 3.03
C LEU A 27 0.75 -7.25 1.97
N LYS A 28 -0.54 -6.93 1.83
CA LYS A 28 -1.04 -5.80 1.03
C LYS A 28 -1.30 -4.56 1.88
N MET A 29 -0.37 -4.21 2.76
CA MET A 29 -0.29 -2.86 3.33
C MET A 29 0.63 -2.09 2.40
N GLU A 30 0.19 -1.29 1.43
CA GLU A 30 -0.17 0.12 1.66
C GLU A 30 -0.78 0.77 0.40
N THR A 31 -1.24 -0.01 -0.59
CA THR A 31 -1.59 0.54 -1.93
C THR A 31 -3.06 0.47 -2.30
N GLU A 32 -3.91 -0.17 -1.49
CA GLU A 32 -5.34 -0.34 -1.79
C GLU A 32 -6.27 0.66 -1.07
N SER A 33 -5.69 1.56 -0.25
CA SER A 33 -6.43 2.61 0.47
C SER A 33 -5.73 3.96 0.42
N CYS A 34 -6.51 5.04 0.53
CA CYS A 34 -6.00 6.40 0.51
C CYS A 34 -5.51 6.80 1.90
N SER A 35 -4.22 7.09 2.07
CA SER A 35 -3.65 7.50 3.36
C SER A 35 -4.11 8.88 3.87
N ILE A 36 -4.89 9.63 3.07
CA ILE A 36 -5.42 10.95 3.45
C ILE A 36 -6.76 10.82 4.16
N CYS A 37 -7.70 10.02 3.61
CA CYS A 37 -9.02 9.79 4.20
C CYS A 37 -9.16 8.41 4.86
N LEU A 38 -8.13 7.56 4.79
CA LEU A 38 -8.08 6.19 5.31
C LEU A 38 -9.14 5.24 4.73
N GLU A 39 -9.71 5.58 3.57
CA GLU A 39 -10.74 4.79 2.90
C GLU A 39 -10.18 4.02 1.69
N ASN A 40 -10.79 2.87 1.40
CA ASN A 40 -10.37 1.98 0.32
C ASN A 40 -10.74 2.57 -1.05
N PHE A 41 -9.85 2.40 -2.04
CA PHE A 41 -10.13 2.85 -3.41
C PHE A 41 -11.28 2.07 -4.06
N SER A 42 -11.48 0.80 -3.68
CA SER A 42 -12.48 -0.08 -4.27
C SER A 42 -13.92 0.19 -3.81
N GLY A 43 -14.13 1.12 -2.87
CA GLY A 43 -15.45 1.45 -2.31
C GLY A 43 -15.85 2.91 -2.45
N SER A 44 -14.95 3.77 -2.95
CA SER A 44 -15.22 5.19 -3.10
C SER A 44 -15.63 5.52 -4.54
N ASN A 45 -16.51 6.51 -4.71
CA ASN A 45 -16.85 7.04 -6.04
C ASN A 45 -15.74 7.94 -6.62
N SER A 46 -14.61 8.04 -5.93
CA SER A 46 -13.51 8.94 -6.27
C SER A 46 -12.42 8.17 -7.00
N LYS A 47 -12.00 8.69 -8.17
CA LYS A 47 -10.94 8.04 -8.94
C LYS A 47 -9.60 8.07 -8.18
N PRO A 48 -8.87 6.94 -8.10
CA PRO A 48 -7.51 6.95 -7.60
C PRO A 48 -6.58 7.65 -8.61
N THR A 49 -5.70 8.50 -8.10
CA THR A 49 -4.67 9.22 -8.84
C THR A 49 -3.30 8.88 -8.26
N ARG A 50 -2.34 8.61 -9.15
CA ARG A 50 -0.96 8.30 -8.80
C ARG A 50 -0.08 9.54 -8.97
N MET A 51 0.74 9.83 -7.97
CA MET A 51 1.80 10.84 -8.04
C MET A 51 3.05 10.32 -8.77
N THR A 52 3.95 11.24 -9.15
CA THR A 52 5.27 10.94 -9.74
C THR A 52 6.14 10.05 -8.85
N CYS A 53 5.99 10.17 -7.53
CA CYS A 53 6.63 9.31 -6.53
C CYS A 53 5.99 7.90 -6.38
N SER A 54 5.09 7.52 -7.29
CA SER A 54 4.36 6.24 -7.31
C SER A 54 3.26 6.03 -6.28
N HIS A 55 3.04 6.96 -5.35
CA HIS A 55 1.98 6.85 -4.35
C HIS A 55 0.61 7.20 -4.93
N VAL A 56 -0.43 6.51 -4.45
CA VAL A 56 -1.81 6.61 -4.94
C VAL A 56 -2.71 7.22 -3.87
N PHE A 57 -3.56 8.16 -4.27
CA PHE A 57 -4.54 8.82 -3.40
C PHE A 57 -5.84 9.05 -4.17
N HIS A 58 -6.95 9.30 -3.49
CA HIS A 58 -8.15 9.78 -4.19
C HIS A 58 -7.85 11.15 -4.82
N ALA A 59 -8.28 11.35 -6.07
CA ALA A 59 -8.16 12.63 -6.75
C ALA A 59 -8.61 13.84 -5.89
N PRO A 60 -9.78 13.84 -5.23
CA PRO A 60 -10.19 14.95 -4.36
C PRO A 60 -9.29 15.12 -3.13
N CYS A 61 -8.90 14.02 -2.48
CA CYS A 61 -8.01 14.07 -1.32
C CYS A 61 -6.63 14.62 -1.69
N LEU A 62 -6.11 14.21 -2.85
CA LEU A 62 -4.85 14.70 -3.36
C LEU A 62 -4.94 16.19 -3.69
N VAL A 63 -5.98 16.63 -4.40
CA VAL A 63 -6.18 18.05 -4.74
C VAL A 63 -6.25 18.93 -3.49
N GLU A 64 -7.01 18.51 -2.48
CA GLU A 64 -7.13 19.25 -1.22
C GLU A 64 -5.80 19.30 -0.46
N TRP A 65 -5.05 18.20 -0.46
CA TRP A 65 -3.72 18.19 0.12
C TRP A 65 -2.77 19.15 -0.60
N LEU A 66 -2.79 19.13 -1.95
CA LEU A 66 -1.94 19.99 -2.78
C LEU A 66 -2.27 21.47 -2.68
N TYR A 67 -3.52 21.79 -2.35
CA TYR A 67 -3.91 23.17 -2.02
C TYR A 67 -3.15 23.69 -0.78
N ARG A 68 -2.84 22.81 0.17
CA ARG A 68 -2.09 23.16 1.40
C ARG A 68 -0.59 22.99 1.23
N LYS A 69 -0.14 21.84 0.69
CA LYS A 69 1.27 21.51 0.47
C LYS A 69 1.45 20.72 -0.81
N LYS A 70 2.33 21.22 -1.69
CA LYS A 70 2.61 20.64 -3.01
C LYS A 70 3.61 19.46 -2.96
N SER A 71 3.49 18.63 -1.93
CA SER A 71 4.38 17.50 -1.65
C SER A 71 3.58 16.25 -1.32
N CYS A 72 4.09 15.06 -1.65
CA CYS A 72 3.46 13.80 -1.30
C CYS A 72 3.32 13.64 0.22
N PRO A 73 2.15 13.23 0.75
CA PRO A 73 1.97 13.01 2.19
C PRO A 73 2.75 11.81 2.74
N LEU A 74 3.12 10.84 1.89
CA LEU A 74 3.84 9.63 2.31
C LEU A 74 5.37 9.83 2.28
N CYS A 75 5.92 10.25 1.15
CA CYS A 75 7.38 10.34 0.96
C CYS A 75 7.91 11.77 0.89
N ARG A 76 7.05 12.79 1.03
CA ARG A 76 7.40 14.22 0.94
C ARG A 76 8.03 14.66 -0.39
N THR A 77 8.00 13.82 -1.42
CA THR A 77 8.41 14.18 -2.78
C THR A 77 7.54 15.32 -3.30
N GLU A 78 8.16 16.40 -3.76
CA GLU A 78 7.45 17.54 -4.34
C GLU A 78 6.87 17.17 -5.71
N LEU A 79 5.72 17.75 -6.05
CA LEU A 79 5.04 17.47 -7.33
C LEU A 79 5.70 18.13 -8.54
N TYR A 80 6.84 18.79 -8.34
CA TYR A 80 7.56 19.53 -9.37
C TYR A 80 8.73 18.69 -9.89
N ASP A 81 8.56 18.10 -11.06
CA ASP A 81 9.67 17.92 -12.00
C ASP A 81 9.49 18.98 -13.09
N ARG A 82 10.35 20.00 -13.01
CA ARG A 82 10.64 21.12 -13.94
C ARG A 82 9.56 21.61 -14.92
#